data_AF-A0A4V1ZSS2-F1
#
_entry.id   AF-A0A4V1ZSS2-F1
#
_cell.length_a   1.000
_cell.length_b   1.000
_cell.length_c   1.000
_cell.angle_alpha   90.00
_cell.angle_beta   90.00
_cell.angle_gamma   90.00
#
_symmetry.space_group_name_H-M   'P 1'
#
loop_
_entity.id
_entity.type
_entity.pdbx_description
1 polymer ?
#
loop_
_entity_poly.entity_id
_entity_poly.type
_entity_poly.pdbx_seq_one_letter_code
_entity_poly.pdbx_strand_id
1 'polypeptide(L)'
;MRFFSKNKTQPLAAQTVRWLVPLVVLAGILAFRQPTDDNPVRVLAERVAQFYNRAKLEKVYLQLDRPVYGTGETIWFSAYIVDGLRHRPDSLSKILYVELLSPQRSLVARRTLRVEPGGLTNGDIELDDSLRAGTYVLRAYTNWMRNAGPSFFYERQ
;
A
#
# COMPACT_ATOMS: atom_id res chain seq x y z
N MET A 1 91.83 -11.64 -25.78
CA MET A 1 90.66 -10.97 -26.40
C MET A 1 89.69 -10.55 -25.31
N ARG A 2 89.52 -9.25 -25.05
CA ARG A 2 88.55 -8.72 -24.08
C ARG A 2 87.23 -8.44 -24.81
N PHE A 3 86.16 -9.13 -24.45
CA PHE A 3 84.80 -8.71 -24.81
C PHE A 3 84.19 -7.98 -23.61
N PHE A 4 84.12 -6.65 -23.70
CA PHE A 4 83.29 -5.84 -22.80
C PHE A 4 81.84 -5.95 -23.24
N SER A 5 80.99 -6.60 -22.45
CA SER A 5 79.53 -6.50 -22.61
C SER A 5 79.03 -5.31 -21.80
N LYS A 6 78.52 -4.28 -22.47
CA LYS A 6 77.83 -3.14 -21.84
C LYS A 6 76.48 -3.63 -21.31
N ASN A 7 76.34 -3.78 -19.99
CA ASN A 7 75.03 -3.94 -19.37
C ASN A 7 74.25 -2.63 -19.47
N LYS A 8 73.15 -2.64 -20.25
CA LYS A 8 72.16 -1.57 -20.28
C LYS A 8 71.35 -1.62 -18.97
N THR A 9 71.71 -0.78 -18.00
CA THR A 9 70.85 -0.50 -16.83
C THR A 9 69.61 0.26 -17.31
N GLN A 10 68.48 -0.42 -17.42
CA GLN A 10 67.18 0.26 -17.59
C GLN A 10 66.85 1.05 -16.31
N PRO A 11 66.33 2.29 -16.41
CA PRO A 11 66.02 3.09 -15.22
C PRO A 11 64.83 2.49 -14.46
N LEU A 12 64.98 2.35 -13.13
CA LEU A 12 63.96 1.82 -12.21
C LEU A 12 62.58 2.51 -12.32
N ALA A 13 62.56 3.75 -12.82
CA ALA A 13 61.35 4.52 -13.11
C ALA A 13 60.44 3.86 -14.18
N ALA A 14 60.99 3.11 -15.15
CA ALA A 14 60.19 2.51 -16.21
C ALA A 14 59.34 1.31 -15.73
N GLN A 15 59.80 0.61 -14.68
CA GLN A 15 59.13 -0.57 -14.13
C GLN A 15 57.96 -0.21 -13.21
N THR A 16 58.08 0.87 -12.43
CA THR A 16 57.00 1.37 -11.56
C THR A 16 55.87 2.00 -12.36
N VAL A 17 56.20 2.70 -13.45
CA VAL A 17 55.20 3.26 -14.39
C VAL A 17 54.37 2.17 -15.07
N ARG A 18 54.94 0.98 -15.33
CA ARG A 18 54.26 -0.14 -16.01
C ARG A 18 53.06 -0.70 -15.23
N TRP A 19 53.10 -0.64 -13.90
CA TRP A 19 52.01 -1.12 -13.03
C TRP A 19 51.02 -0.03 -12.63
N LEU A 20 51.38 1.24 -12.79
CA LEU A 20 50.49 2.37 -12.53
C LEU A 20 49.43 2.52 -13.62
N VAL A 21 49.77 2.26 -14.89
CA VAL A 21 48.83 2.33 -16.02
C VAL A 21 47.60 1.43 -15.85
N PRO A 22 47.72 0.11 -15.58
CA PRO A 22 46.54 -0.75 -15.38
C PRO A 22 45.75 -0.38 -14.13
N LEU A 23 46.40 0.16 -13.10
CA LEU A 23 45.77 0.58 -11.86
C LEU A 23 44.90 1.85 -12.06
N VAL A 24 45.39 2.79 -12.87
CA VAL A 24 44.64 3.98 -13.30
C VAL A 24 43.48 3.59 -14.23
N VAL A 25 43.67 2.61 -15.12
CA VAL A 25 42.58 2.09 -15.97
C VAL A 25 41.50 1.40 -15.14
N LEU A 26 41.89 0.57 -14.15
CA LEU A 26 40.94 -0.08 -13.25
C LEU A 26 40.17 0.93 -12.38
N ALA A 27 40.86 1.96 -11.88
CA ALA A 27 40.23 3.07 -11.16
C ALA A 27 39.29 3.88 -12.07
N GLY A 28 39.64 4.07 -13.34
CA GLY A 28 38.78 4.69 -14.35
C GLY A 28 37.51 3.90 -14.61
N ILE A 29 37.61 2.58 -14.73
CA ILE A 29 36.44 1.69 -14.92
C ILE A 29 35.54 1.70 -13.67
N LEU A 30 36.12 1.73 -12.46
CA LEU A 30 35.36 1.86 -11.21
C LEU A 30 34.71 3.24 -11.04
N ALA A 31 35.27 4.29 -11.66
CA ALA A 31 34.72 5.64 -11.67
C ALA A 31 33.56 5.82 -12.65
N PHE A 32 33.43 4.95 -13.66
CA PHE A 32 32.22 4.85 -14.47
C PHE A 32 31.09 4.22 -13.66
N ARG A 33 30.42 5.03 -12.83
CA ARG A 33 29.10 4.64 -12.32
C ARG A 33 28.13 4.57 -13.50
N GLN A 34 27.45 3.43 -13.66
CA GLN A 34 26.33 3.36 -14.59
C GLN A 34 25.36 4.49 -14.26
N PRO A 35 24.89 5.26 -15.26
CA PRO A 35 23.84 6.24 -15.03
C PRO A 35 22.67 5.50 -14.40
N THR A 36 22.24 5.92 -13.21
CA THR A 36 20.94 5.48 -12.70
C THR A 36 19.92 5.89 -13.75
N ASP A 37 19.03 4.95 -14.06
CA ASP A 37 17.94 5.15 -15.01
C ASP A 37 16.96 6.12 -14.35
N ASP A 38 17.30 7.41 -14.35
CA ASP A 38 16.67 8.49 -13.58
C ASP A 38 15.32 8.91 -14.17
N ASN A 39 14.57 7.97 -14.76
CA ASN A 39 13.22 8.25 -15.20
C ASN A 39 12.36 8.56 -13.95
N PRO A 40 11.95 9.82 -13.75
CA PRO A 40 11.28 10.24 -12.52
C PRO A 40 9.96 9.51 -12.33
N VAL A 41 9.32 9.05 -13.41
CA VAL A 41 8.07 8.29 -13.37
C VAL A 41 8.29 6.90 -12.78
N ARG A 42 9.40 6.22 -13.13
CA ARG A 42 9.71 4.89 -12.59
C ARG A 42 10.03 4.95 -11.10
N VAL A 43 10.86 5.91 -10.70
CA VAL A 43 11.19 6.13 -9.29
C VAL A 43 9.92 6.45 -8.48
N LEU A 44 9.01 7.27 -9.03
CA LEU A 44 7.72 7.57 -8.40
C LEU A 44 6.86 6.30 -8.30
N ALA A 45 6.72 5.54 -9.38
CA ALA A 45 5.93 4.32 -9.40
C ALA A 45 6.43 3.30 -8.36
N GLU A 46 7.74 3.11 -8.25
CA GLU A 46 8.35 2.24 -7.24
C GLU A 46 8.08 2.72 -5.82
N ARG A 47 8.21 4.03 -5.56
CA ARG A 47 7.91 4.61 -4.23
C ARG A 47 6.45 4.45 -3.84
N VAL A 48 5.53 4.68 -4.78
CA VAL A 48 4.09 4.46 -4.58
C VAL A 48 3.82 2.98 -4.30
N ALA A 49 4.36 2.07 -5.11
CA ALA A 49 4.21 0.63 -4.89
C ALA A 49 4.75 0.18 -3.52
N GLN A 50 5.92 0.70 -3.12
CA GLN A 50 6.49 0.44 -1.80
C GLN A 50 5.62 0.99 -0.67
N PHE A 51 5.06 2.19 -0.83
CA PHE A 51 4.13 2.78 0.12
C PHE A 51 2.92 1.87 0.33
N TYR A 52 2.23 1.45 -0.74
CA TYR A 52 1.08 0.55 -0.63
C TYR A 52 1.46 -0.80 -0.01
N ASN A 53 2.62 -1.36 -0.37
CA ASN A 53 3.06 -2.63 0.19
C ASN A 53 3.39 -2.56 1.69
N ARG A 54 3.81 -1.40 2.20
CA ARG A 54 4.08 -1.17 3.62
C ARG A 54 2.82 -0.78 4.40
N ALA A 55 2.03 0.14 3.84
CA ALA A 55 0.81 0.66 4.48
C ALA A 55 -0.32 -0.37 4.53
N LYS A 56 -0.32 -1.36 3.62
CA LYS A 56 -1.34 -2.43 3.54
C LYS A 56 -2.75 -1.86 3.63
N LEU A 57 -3.05 -0.90 2.76
CA LEU A 57 -4.35 -0.21 2.78
C LEU A 57 -5.48 -1.20 2.53
N GLU A 58 -6.59 -1.03 3.23
CA GLU A 58 -7.81 -1.81 3.07
C GLU A 58 -8.94 -0.90 2.59
N LYS A 59 -9.89 -1.47 1.86
CA LYS A 59 -11.13 -0.79 1.48
C LYS A 59 -12.33 -1.70 1.70
N VAL A 60 -13.41 -1.13 2.20
CA VAL A 60 -14.67 -1.82 2.48
C VAL A 60 -15.70 -1.45 1.42
N TYR A 61 -16.49 -2.43 1.01
CA TYR A 61 -17.67 -2.25 0.18
C TYR A 61 -18.85 -2.99 0.81
N LEU A 62 -20.02 -2.35 0.81
CA LEU A 62 -21.28 -2.98 1.21
C LEU A 62 -22.21 -3.12 -0.01
N GLN A 63 -22.79 -4.30 -0.15
CA GLN A 63 -23.91 -4.58 -1.03
C GLN A 63 -25.16 -4.79 -0.16
N LEU A 64 -26.18 -3.96 -0.38
CA LEU A 64 -27.44 -4.00 0.36
C LEU A 64 -28.48 -4.80 -0.44
N ASP A 65 -29.45 -5.40 0.26
CA ASP A 65 -30.59 -6.07 -0.38
C ASP A 65 -31.50 -5.09 -1.11
N ARG A 66 -31.66 -3.87 -0.59
CA ARG A 66 -32.59 -2.85 -1.10
C ARG A 66 -31.96 -1.45 -1.08
N PRO A 67 -32.46 -0.52 -1.91
CA PRO A 67 -31.97 0.85 -1.93
C PRO A 67 -32.61 1.76 -0.88
N VAL A 68 -33.80 1.44 -0.37
CA VAL A 68 -34.58 2.26 0.58
C VAL A 68 -35.29 1.34 1.57
N TYR A 69 -35.40 1.78 2.82
CA TYR A 69 -36.00 1.03 3.93
C TYR A 69 -36.96 1.89 4.74
N GLY A 70 -38.01 1.27 5.25
CA GLY A 70 -38.92 1.83 6.25
C GLY A 70 -38.46 1.56 7.69
N THR A 71 -39.11 2.19 8.64
CA THR A 71 -38.97 1.88 10.07
C THR A 71 -39.49 0.47 10.35
N GLY A 72 -38.88 -0.26 11.28
CA GLY A 72 -39.24 -1.64 11.60
C GLY A 72 -38.68 -2.68 10.63
N GLU A 73 -38.06 -2.25 9.53
CA GLU A 73 -37.43 -3.16 8.58
C GLU A 73 -35.99 -3.51 9.00
N THR A 74 -35.46 -4.57 8.38
CA THR A 74 -34.06 -4.97 8.52
C THR A 74 -33.30 -4.64 7.25
N ILE A 75 -32.17 -3.96 7.40
CA ILE A 75 -31.18 -3.77 6.33
C ILE A 75 -30.31 -5.01 6.28
N TRP A 76 -30.37 -5.77 5.20
CA TRP A 76 -29.48 -6.92 4.98
C TRP A 76 -28.33 -6.52 4.08
N PHE A 77 -27.12 -6.95 4.42
CA PHE A 77 -25.96 -6.62 3.62
C PHE A 77 -24.89 -7.71 3.57
N SER A 78 -24.22 -7.76 2.42
CA SER A 78 -22.95 -8.44 2.23
C SER A 78 -21.83 -7.41 2.20
N ALA A 79 -20.76 -7.70 2.93
CA ALA A 79 -19.59 -6.84 3.02
C ALA A 79 -18.36 -7.53 2.45
N TYR A 80 -17.57 -6.73 1.72
CA TYR A 80 -16.33 -7.16 1.08
C TYR A 80 -15.22 -6.21 1.50
N ILE A 81 -14.14 -6.78 2.04
CA ILE A 81 -12.90 -6.10 2.37
C ILE A 81 -11.88 -6.50 1.32
N VAL A 82 -11.25 -5.50 0.71
CA VAL A 82 -10.29 -5.71 -0.37
C VAL A 82 -8.99 -4.97 -0.09
N ASP A 83 -7.91 -5.49 -0.67
CA ASP A 83 -6.63 -4.81 -0.75
C ASP A 83 -6.78 -3.48 -1.51
N GLY A 84 -6.28 -2.40 -0.92
CA GLY A 84 -6.44 -1.04 -1.43
C GLY A 84 -5.62 -0.73 -2.69
N LEU A 85 -4.71 -1.60 -3.12
CA LEU A 85 -3.94 -1.44 -4.36
C LEU A 85 -4.54 -2.27 -5.50
N ARG A 86 -4.83 -3.55 -5.24
CA ARG A 86 -5.24 -4.53 -6.26
C ARG A 86 -6.74 -4.78 -6.29
N HIS A 87 -7.50 -4.28 -5.32
CA HIS A 87 -8.94 -4.50 -5.17
C HIS A 87 -9.33 -5.99 -5.21
N ARG A 88 -8.46 -6.86 -4.71
CA ARG A 88 -8.75 -8.28 -4.57
C ARG A 88 -9.29 -8.55 -3.16
N PRO A 89 -10.24 -9.49 -3.00
CA PRO A 89 -10.70 -9.92 -1.69
C PRO A 89 -9.52 -10.43 -0.86
N ASP A 90 -9.16 -9.64 0.14
CA ASP A 90 -8.08 -9.90 1.09
C ASP A 90 -8.25 -8.91 2.25
N SER A 91 -8.04 -9.37 3.47
CA SER A 91 -8.22 -8.58 4.67
C SER A 91 -7.24 -9.04 5.74
N LEU A 92 -6.44 -8.10 6.24
CA LEU A 92 -5.65 -8.30 7.46
C LEU A 92 -6.54 -8.13 8.70
N SER A 93 -7.59 -7.33 8.56
CA SER A 93 -8.58 -7.09 9.61
C SER A 93 -9.52 -8.28 9.78
N LYS A 94 -9.75 -8.67 11.04
CA LYS A 94 -10.68 -9.74 11.43
C LYS A 94 -12.06 -9.25 11.85
N ILE A 95 -12.22 -7.94 12.01
CA ILE A 95 -13.43 -7.29 12.52
C ILE A 95 -13.81 -6.15 11.59
N LEU A 96 -15.08 -6.16 11.19
CA LEU A 96 -15.73 -5.08 10.47
C LEU A 96 -16.74 -4.38 11.39
N TYR A 97 -16.69 -3.06 11.43
CA TYR A 97 -17.71 -2.24 12.06
C TYR A 97 -18.64 -1.70 10.98
N VAL A 98 -19.94 -1.88 11.16
CA VAL A 98 -20.97 -1.27 10.33
C VAL A 98 -21.87 -0.45 11.23
N GLU A 99 -22.02 0.83 10.90
CA GLU A 99 -22.73 1.82 11.71
C GLU A 99 -23.81 2.48 10.90
N LEU A 100 -24.97 2.67 11.52
CA LEU A 100 -26.02 3.53 11.01
C LEU A 100 -25.95 4.86 11.76
N LEU A 101 -25.84 5.95 11.03
CA LEU A 101 -25.79 7.30 11.57
C LEU A 101 -27.07 8.06 11.22
N SER A 102 -27.57 8.83 12.17
CA SER A 102 -28.72 9.71 11.99
C SER A 102 -28.40 10.85 11.00
N PRO A 103 -29.42 11.61 10.54
CA PRO A 103 -29.19 12.83 9.76
C PRO A 103 -28.26 13.85 10.45
N GLN A 104 -28.18 13.82 11.79
CA GLN A 104 -27.28 14.66 12.60
C GLN A 104 -25.90 14.03 12.82
N ARG A 105 -25.58 12.94 12.11
CA ARG A 105 -24.34 12.14 12.24
C ARG A 105 -24.14 11.51 13.63
N SER A 106 -25.22 11.34 14.39
CA SER A 106 -25.18 10.61 15.67
C SER A 106 -25.28 9.11 15.42
N LEU A 107 -24.59 8.29 16.21
CA LEU A 107 -24.68 6.83 16.10
C LEU A 107 -26.07 6.35 16.52
N VAL A 108 -26.75 5.64 15.61
CA VAL A 108 -28.08 5.05 15.83
C VAL A 108 -27.94 3.57 16.14
N ALA A 109 -27.21 2.84 15.30
CA ALA A 109 -26.97 1.41 15.47
C ALA A 109 -25.54 1.06 15.06
N ARG A 110 -24.99 0.01 15.66
CA ARG A 110 -23.68 -0.55 15.29
C ARG A 110 -23.75 -2.08 15.27
N ARG A 111 -23.11 -2.67 14.27
CA ARG A 111 -22.77 -4.08 14.20
C ARG A 111 -21.26 -4.25 14.19
N THR A 112 -20.82 -5.26 14.93
CA THR A 112 -19.43 -5.70 15.00
C THR A 112 -19.38 -7.11 14.46
N LEU A 113 -18.89 -7.26 13.24
CA LEU A 113 -18.95 -8.52 12.49
C LEU A 113 -17.56 -9.13 12.39
N ARG A 114 -17.48 -10.45 12.57
CA ARG A 114 -16.27 -11.21 12.27
C ARG A 114 -16.13 -11.34 10.76
N VAL A 115 -14.92 -11.07 10.26
CA VAL A 115 -14.56 -11.21 8.85
C VAL A 115 -14.04 -12.63 8.62
N GLU A 116 -14.58 -13.30 7.61
CA GLU A 116 -14.12 -14.62 7.21
C GLU A 116 -12.83 -14.55 6.38
N PRO A 117 -12.05 -15.65 6.28
CA PRO A 117 -10.93 -15.72 5.36
C PRO A 117 -11.34 -15.29 3.94
N GLY A 118 -10.55 -14.40 3.33
CA GLY A 118 -10.87 -13.80 2.03
C GLY A 118 -11.62 -12.46 2.11
N GLY A 119 -11.85 -11.92 3.30
CA GLY A 119 -12.36 -10.55 3.47
C GLY A 119 -13.87 -10.42 3.31
N LEU A 120 -14.63 -11.51 3.44
CA LEU A 120 -16.09 -11.50 3.28
C LEU A 120 -16.79 -11.58 4.64
N THR A 121 -17.92 -10.91 4.77
CA THR A 121 -18.83 -11.10 5.90
C THR A 121 -20.24 -10.65 5.53
N ASN A 122 -21.26 -11.18 6.22
CA ASN A 122 -22.64 -10.79 6.03
C ASN A 122 -23.19 -10.28 7.37
N GLY A 123 -24.17 -9.40 7.31
CA GLY A 123 -24.83 -8.90 8.49
C GLY A 123 -26.13 -8.19 8.20
N ASP A 124 -26.75 -7.76 9.28
CA ASP A 124 -28.04 -7.10 9.31
C ASP A 124 -28.01 -5.90 10.26
N ILE A 125 -28.84 -4.89 10.01
CA ILE A 125 -29.18 -3.86 10.99
C ILE A 125 -30.69 -3.75 11.05
N GLU A 126 -31.26 -4.03 12.22
CA GLU A 126 -32.67 -3.80 12.50
C GLU A 126 -32.92 -2.30 12.74
N LEU A 127 -33.95 -1.77 12.09
CA LEU A 127 -34.38 -0.38 12.21
C LEU A 127 -35.52 -0.28 13.22
N ASP A 128 -35.34 0.54 14.26
CA ASP A 128 -36.36 0.79 15.27
C ASP A 128 -37.58 1.51 14.67
N ASP A 129 -38.79 1.15 15.12
CA ASP A 129 -40.05 1.77 14.71
C ASP A 129 -40.15 3.26 15.08
N SER A 130 -39.35 3.70 16.06
CA SER A 130 -39.29 5.08 16.53
C SER A 130 -38.37 5.99 15.70
N LEU A 131 -37.69 5.46 14.68
CA LEU A 131 -36.79 6.25 13.84
C LEU A 131 -37.55 7.33 13.07
N ARG A 132 -37.04 8.55 13.13
CA ARG A 132 -37.60 9.66 12.37
C ARG A 132 -37.26 9.50 10.89
N ALA A 133 -38.18 9.90 10.02
CA ALA A 133 -37.91 10.01 8.60
C ALA A 133 -36.73 10.96 8.33
N GLY A 134 -35.85 10.55 7.42
CA GLY A 134 -34.67 11.34 7.04
C GLY A 134 -33.62 10.48 6.32
N THR A 135 -32.55 11.13 5.88
CA THR A 135 -31.40 10.44 5.26
C THR A 135 -30.44 9.99 6.34
N TYR A 136 -30.31 8.68 6.48
CA TYR A 136 -29.32 8.06 7.36
C TYR A 136 -28.05 7.75 6.56
N VAL A 137 -26.91 7.65 7.24
CA VAL A 137 -25.66 7.25 6.61
C VAL A 137 -25.26 5.89 7.13
N LEU A 138 -25.12 4.93 6.22
CA LEU A 138 -24.51 3.64 6.52
C LEU A 138 -23.01 3.76 6.33
N ARG A 139 -22.26 3.55 7.41
CA ARG A 139 -20.81 3.67 7.46
C ARG A 139 -20.17 2.34 7.77
N ALA A 140 -19.11 1.95 7.06
CA ALA A 140 -18.38 0.73 7.36
C ALA A 140 -16.86 0.90 7.30
N TYR A 141 -16.17 0.30 8.28
CA TYR A 141 -14.73 0.41 8.42
C TYR A 141 -14.12 -0.71 9.27
N THR A 142 -12.83 -0.96 9.08
CA THR A 142 -12.02 -1.80 9.96
C THR A 142 -11.23 -0.96 10.94
N ASN A 143 -10.73 -1.55 12.02
CA ASN A 143 -9.85 -0.81 12.94
C ASN A 143 -8.56 -0.34 12.25
N TRP A 144 -8.07 -1.08 11.25
CA TRP A 144 -6.89 -0.70 10.47
C TRP A 144 -7.11 0.59 9.67
N MET A 145 -8.26 0.73 9.03
CA MET A 145 -8.62 1.93 8.27
C MET A 145 -8.66 3.20 9.13
N ARG A 146 -8.93 3.07 10.45
CA ARG A 146 -8.92 4.23 11.36
C ARG A 146 -7.56 4.91 11.43
N ASN A 147 -6.46 4.19 11.15
CA ASN A 147 -5.11 4.75 11.12
C ASN A 147 -4.89 5.68 9.92
N ALA A 148 -5.59 5.43 8.80
CA ALA A 148 -5.52 6.26 7.60
C ALA A 148 -6.51 7.44 7.63
N GLY A 149 -7.54 7.34 8.46
CA GLY A 149 -8.50 8.40 8.74
C GLY A 149 -9.89 8.17 8.11
N PRO A 150 -10.88 9.04 8.43
CA PRO A 150 -12.28 8.82 8.07
C PRO A 150 -12.56 8.79 6.57
N SER A 151 -11.72 9.41 5.74
CA SER A 151 -11.85 9.42 4.28
C SER A 151 -11.73 8.03 3.63
N PHE A 152 -11.22 7.05 4.38
CA PHE A 152 -11.11 5.67 3.90
C PHE A 152 -12.38 4.87 4.15
N PHE A 153 -13.27 5.34 5.03
CA PHE A 153 -14.47 4.60 5.40
C PHE A 153 -15.44 4.53 4.21
N TYR A 154 -16.15 3.41 4.12
CA TYR A 154 -17.31 3.32 3.25
C TYR A 154 -18.43 4.16 3.85
N GLU A 155 -19.06 5.01 3.06
CA GLU A 155 -20.28 5.73 3.45
C GLU A 155 -21.29 5.67 2.30
N ARG A 156 -22.55 5.36 2.63
CA ARG A 156 -23.69 5.37 1.69
C ARG A 156 -24.91 6.02 2.36
N GLN A 157 -25.64 6.80 1.58
CA GLN A 157 -26.90 7.46 1.94
C GLN A 157 -28.09 6.71 1.35
#